data_AF-A0A0F7ZUX7-F1
#
_entry.id   AF-A0A0F7ZUX7-F1
#
_cell.length_a   1.000
_cell.length_b   1.000
_cell.length_c   1.000
_cell.angle_alpha   90.00
_cell.angle_beta   90.00
_cell.angle_gamma   90.00
#
_symmetry.space_group_name_H-M   'P 1'
#
loop_
_entity.id
_entity.type
_entity.pdbx_description
1 polymer ?
#
loop_
_entity_poly.entity_id
_entity_poly.type
_entity_poly.pdbx_seq_one_letter_code
_entity_poly.pdbx_strand_id
1 'polypeptide(L)'
;MEWGALEVHGQTLSPLTPGLRRGLAAIAVLASVSFAASTTLFLYLTLRLILGRLTQPPEEPRAIESLPRSSHDTTEFTLGIEGIFTEGATESAFTRNKRRKAFSRLFTGPPPNQFLVLIYNLLLADMHQSLAFLLNAAWLNQDSITVSTPTCFAQGLLLSTGDLSSSIFITTIAVHTYLSVVRKRKPAQYLLYTVILCNWVFVYAISLLPIAATRNGADRGGFFVRAGAWVGSIPVPIEPFR
;
A
#
# COMPACT_ATOMS: atom_id res chain seq x y z
N MET A 1 5.01 -43.66 5.05
CA MET A 1 5.09 -42.66 3.96
C MET A 1 5.11 -41.27 4.58
N GLU A 2 6.30 -40.75 4.88
CA GLU A 2 6.45 -39.46 5.59
C GLU A 2 6.66 -38.30 4.63
N TRP A 3 5.56 -37.80 4.06
CA TRP A 3 5.59 -36.60 3.21
C TRP A 3 5.62 -35.34 4.08
N GLY A 4 6.76 -35.01 4.68
CA GLY A 4 6.87 -33.80 5.49
C GLY A 4 8.18 -33.47 6.18
N ALA A 5 9.15 -34.38 6.29
CA ALA A 5 10.48 -34.03 6.78
C ALA A 5 11.29 -33.38 5.64
N LEU A 6 11.59 -32.08 5.76
CA LEU A 6 12.65 -31.46 4.96
C LEU A 6 13.99 -31.91 5.57
N GLU A 7 14.90 -32.41 4.74
CA GLU A 7 16.21 -32.90 5.18
C GLU A 7 16.94 -31.86 6.03
N VAL A 8 17.66 -32.35 7.05
CA VAL A 8 18.39 -31.49 8.02
C VAL A 8 19.40 -30.57 7.32
N HIS A 9 19.97 -31.02 6.20
CA HIS A 9 20.90 -30.25 5.36
C HIS A 9 20.24 -29.04 4.65
N GLY A 10 18.91 -29.01 4.52
CA GLY A 10 18.16 -27.91 3.90
C GLY A 10 17.73 -26.80 4.87
N GLN A 11 18.03 -26.90 6.16
CA GLN A 11 17.46 -26.04 7.20
C GLN A 11 18.29 -24.78 7.50
N THR A 12 19.58 -24.77 7.19
CA THR A 12 20.46 -23.59 7.36
C THR A 12 21.55 -23.56 6.30
N LEU A 13 21.60 -22.50 5.49
CA LEU A 13 22.72 -22.26 4.58
C LEU A 13 23.74 -21.35 5.27
N SER A 14 24.82 -21.94 5.76
CA SER A 14 25.92 -21.24 6.43
C SER A 14 27.26 -21.98 6.25
N PRO A 15 28.34 -21.32 5.82
CA PRO A 15 28.42 -19.94 5.34
C PRO A 15 27.79 -19.76 3.94
N LEU A 16 27.38 -18.54 3.60
CA LEU A 16 26.88 -18.22 2.26
C LEU A 16 27.94 -18.41 1.17
N THR A 17 27.59 -19.13 0.10
CA THR A 17 28.49 -19.27 -1.06
C THR A 17 28.68 -17.92 -1.78
N PRO A 18 29.88 -17.63 -2.33
CA PRO A 18 30.19 -16.30 -2.86
C PRO A 18 29.33 -15.91 -4.08
N GLY A 19 28.80 -16.88 -4.83
CA GLY A 19 27.81 -16.64 -5.88
C GLY A 19 26.47 -16.18 -5.32
N LEU A 20 25.92 -16.91 -4.33
CA LEU A 20 24.67 -16.59 -3.67
C LEU A 20 24.73 -15.22 -2.96
N ARG A 21 25.84 -14.92 -2.26
CA ARG A 21 26.09 -13.63 -1.60
C ARG A 21 26.05 -12.46 -2.59
N ARG A 22 26.62 -12.61 -3.79
CA ARG A 22 26.57 -11.60 -4.86
C ARG A 22 25.16 -11.43 -5.43
N GLY A 23 24.43 -12.54 -5.62
CA GLY A 23 23.03 -12.53 -6.07
C GLY A 23 22.11 -11.80 -5.09
N LEU A 24 22.17 -12.14 -3.80
CA LEU A 24 21.40 -11.47 -2.75
C LEU A 24 21.75 -9.98 -2.66
N ALA A 25 23.02 -9.60 -2.79
CA ALA A 25 23.45 -8.20 -2.77
C ALA A 25 22.86 -7.40 -3.95
N ALA A 26 22.90 -7.95 -5.17
CA ALA A 26 22.29 -7.34 -6.34
C ALA A 26 20.76 -7.17 -6.18
N ILE A 27 20.08 -8.20 -5.67
CA ILE A 27 18.64 -8.17 -5.42
C ILE A 27 18.28 -7.15 -4.34
N ALA A 28 19.04 -7.07 -3.23
CA ALA A 28 18.79 -6.11 -2.15
C ALA A 28 19.01 -4.66 -2.60
N VAL A 29 20.00 -4.39 -3.45
CA VAL A 29 20.21 -3.05 -4.05
C VAL A 29 19.11 -2.69 -5.05
N LEU A 30 18.68 -3.62 -5.90
CA LEU A 30 17.57 -3.38 -6.82
C LEU A 30 16.24 -3.15 -6.06
N ALA A 31 16.01 -3.92 -5.00
CA ALA A 31 14.85 -3.78 -4.13
C ALA A 31 14.83 -2.45 -3.35
N SER A 32 15.99 -1.94 -2.89
CA SER A 32 16.04 -0.65 -2.20
C SER A 32 15.78 0.53 -3.14
N VAL A 33 16.31 0.50 -4.37
CA VAL A 33 16.00 1.49 -5.41
C VAL A 33 14.52 1.44 -5.79
N SER A 34 13.96 0.23 -5.99
CA SER A 34 12.54 0.04 -6.31
C SER A 34 11.63 0.52 -5.18
N PHE A 35 11.90 0.13 -3.93
CA PHE A 35 11.15 0.57 -2.76
C PHE A 35 11.20 2.09 -2.57
N ALA A 36 12.38 2.71 -2.74
CA ALA A 36 12.54 4.16 -2.66
C ALA A 36 11.77 4.88 -3.77
N ALA A 37 11.80 4.38 -5.01
CA ALA A 37 11.05 4.94 -6.13
C ALA A 37 9.53 4.83 -5.91
N SER A 38 9.02 3.65 -5.57
CA SER A 38 7.60 3.42 -5.28
C SER A 38 7.11 4.22 -4.09
N THR A 39 7.89 4.30 -3.00
CA THR A 39 7.56 5.13 -1.83
C THR A 39 7.54 6.62 -2.19
N THR A 40 8.52 7.10 -2.97
CA THR A 40 8.58 8.50 -3.42
C THR A 40 7.40 8.84 -4.33
N LEU A 41 7.04 7.96 -5.26
CA LEU A 41 5.87 8.14 -6.14
C LEU A 41 4.56 8.11 -5.34
N PHE A 42 4.41 7.18 -4.41
CA PHE A 42 3.26 7.07 -3.50
C PHE A 42 3.10 8.33 -2.65
N LEU A 43 4.17 8.82 -2.02
CA LEU A 43 4.17 10.06 -1.26
C LEU A 43 3.91 11.29 -2.14
N TYR A 44 4.53 11.37 -3.33
CA TYR A 44 4.31 12.47 -4.27
C TYR A 44 2.85 12.54 -4.74
N LEU A 45 2.24 11.41 -5.11
CA LEU A 45 0.84 11.34 -5.50
C LEU A 45 -0.08 11.72 -4.32
N THR A 46 0.20 11.20 -3.13
CA THR A 46 -0.55 11.51 -1.90
C THR A 46 -0.48 13.00 -1.58
N LEU A 47 0.73 13.58 -1.53
CA LEU A 47 0.95 14.99 -1.27
C LEU A 47 0.32 15.86 -2.35
N ARG A 48 0.46 15.53 -3.64
CA ARG A 48 -0.15 16.29 -4.74
C ARG A 48 -1.68 16.28 -4.67
N LEU A 49 -2.30 15.18 -4.24
CA LEU A 49 -3.75 15.10 -4.01
C LEU A 49 -4.18 15.91 -2.78
N ILE A 50 -3.42 15.84 -1.67
CA ILE A 50 -3.70 16.60 -0.43
C ILE A 50 -3.56 18.10 -0.70
N LEU A 51 -2.42 18.55 -1.23
CA LEU A 51 -2.18 19.95 -1.62
C LEU A 51 -3.20 20.39 -2.67
N GLY A 52 -3.52 19.56 -3.66
CA GLY A 52 -4.56 19.84 -4.65
C GLY A 52 -5.94 20.12 -4.04
N ARG A 53 -6.30 19.47 -2.92
CA ARG A 53 -7.54 19.74 -2.17
C ARG A 53 -7.43 20.91 -1.20
N LEU A 54 -6.25 21.18 -0.64
CA LEU A 54 -6.02 22.31 0.29
C LEU A 54 -5.88 23.66 -0.43
N THR A 55 -5.30 23.66 -1.64
CA THR A 55 -5.07 24.85 -2.47
C THR A 55 -6.29 25.23 -3.31
N GLN A 56 -7.38 24.45 -3.31
CA GLN A 56 -8.62 24.93 -3.91
C GLN A 56 -9.10 26.18 -3.15
N PRO A 57 -9.26 27.34 -3.82
CA PRO A 57 -9.96 28.46 -3.22
C PRO A 57 -11.39 28.03 -2.85
N PRO A 58 -12.11 28.78 -1.99
CA PRO A 58 -13.54 28.59 -1.86
C PRO A 58 -14.17 28.64 -3.26
N GLU A 59 -14.82 27.57 -3.69
CA GLU A 59 -15.69 27.64 -4.85
C GLU A 59 -16.82 28.58 -4.47
N GLU A 60 -16.77 29.80 -5.01
CA GLU A 60 -17.83 30.77 -4.86
C GLU A 60 -19.11 30.12 -5.40
N PRO A 61 -20.15 29.92 -4.56
CA PRO A 61 -21.33 29.19 -4.97
C PRO A 61 -21.99 30.00 -6.08
N ARG A 62 -21.98 29.46 -7.30
CA ARG A 62 -22.58 30.12 -8.46
C ARG A 62 -24.03 30.41 -8.15
N ALA A 63 -24.33 31.66 -7.84
CA ALA A 63 -25.69 32.10 -7.59
C ALA A 63 -26.49 31.84 -8.86
N ILE A 64 -27.43 30.90 -8.79
CA ILE A 64 -28.48 30.80 -9.80
C ILE A 64 -29.26 32.10 -9.68
N GLU A 65 -29.31 32.86 -10.79
CA GLU A 65 -29.80 34.23 -10.81
C GLU A 65 -31.33 34.26 -10.65
N SER A 66 -31.78 34.29 -9.39
CA SER A 66 -33.20 34.38 -9.02
C SER A 66 -33.40 35.13 -7.69
N LEU A 67 -33.36 36.46 -7.77
CA LEU A 67 -33.91 37.37 -6.74
C LEU A 67 -35.46 37.40 -6.87
N PRO A 68 -36.24 37.65 -5.79
CA PRO A 68 -36.08 38.86 -4.96
C PRO A 68 -36.25 38.72 -3.42
N ARG A 69 -35.94 39.85 -2.75
CA ARG A 69 -36.33 40.39 -1.41
C ARG A 69 -37.47 39.69 -0.65
N SER A 70 -37.54 39.70 0.69
CA SER A 70 -36.66 40.14 1.81
C SER A 70 -37.28 39.57 3.13
N SER A 71 -36.93 39.86 4.40
CA SER A 71 -36.13 40.86 5.17
C SER A 71 -35.54 40.14 6.42
N HIS A 72 -34.80 40.69 7.39
CA HIS A 72 -34.30 42.03 7.81
C HIS A 72 -32.77 41.94 8.06
N ASP A 73 -31.95 42.97 8.35
CA ASP A 73 -32.08 44.34 8.88
C ASP A 73 -32.09 44.49 10.43
N THR A 74 -31.51 45.60 10.94
CA THR A 74 -30.92 45.83 12.29
C THR A 74 -29.70 44.93 12.60
N THR A 75 -28.58 45.37 13.17
CA THR A 75 -27.94 46.68 13.51
C THR A 75 -26.46 46.35 13.84
N GLU A 76 -25.45 47.22 13.98
CA GLU A 76 -25.11 48.57 13.48
C GLU A 76 -23.57 48.75 13.73
N PHE A 77 -22.97 49.90 13.40
CA PHE A 77 -21.54 50.21 13.51
C PHE A 77 -20.91 49.95 14.91
N THR A 78 -20.19 48.83 15.05
CA THR A 78 -19.13 48.69 16.07
C THR A 78 -17.78 49.06 15.46
N LEU A 79 -17.22 50.19 15.91
CA LEU A 79 -15.84 50.58 15.57
C LEU A 79 -14.84 49.53 16.08
N GLY A 80 -13.84 49.19 15.25
CA GLY A 80 -12.96 48.03 15.44
C GLY A 80 -11.96 48.14 16.59
N ILE A 81 -12.43 48.07 17.84
CA ILE A 81 -11.61 48.19 19.07
C ILE A 81 -11.74 46.94 19.97
N GLU A 82 -12.85 46.20 19.91
CA GLU A 82 -13.13 44.97 20.69
C GLU A 82 -12.35 43.70 20.23
N GLY A 83 -11.09 43.87 19.82
CA GLY A 83 -10.22 42.77 19.40
C GLY A 83 -9.03 42.50 20.34
N ILE A 84 -8.43 43.56 20.88
CA ILE A 84 -7.02 43.55 21.32
C ILE A 84 -6.74 42.76 22.62
N PHE A 85 -7.76 42.52 23.46
CA PHE A 85 -7.63 41.67 24.64
C PHE A 85 -8.09 40.21 24.41
N THR A 86 -8.59 39.90 23.21
CA THR A 86 -9.15 38.58 22.87
C THR A 86 -8.27 37.80 21.88
N GLU A 87 -7.15 38.35 21.43
CA GLU A 87 -6.28 37.78 20.39
C GLU A 87 -5.78 36.37 20.75
N GLY A 88 -5.17 36.18 21.93
CA GLY A 88 -4.59 34.89 22.32
C GLY A 88 -5.60 33.72 22.39
N ALA A 89 -6.86 34.00 22.73
CA ALA A 89 -7.94 33.02 22.67
C ALA A 89 -8.45 32.82 21.23
N THR A 90 -8.68 33.94 20.51
CA THR A 90 -9.34 33.96 19.21
C THR A 90 -8.45 33.44 18.09
N GLU A 91 -7.14 33.69 18.10
CA GLU A 91 -6.19 33.03 17.20
C GLU A 91 -6.27 31.50 17.35
N SER A 92 -6.28 31.00 18.59
CA SER A 92 -6.34 29.56 18.89
C SER A 92 -7.67 28.92 18.46
N ALA A 93 -8.75 29.69 18.39
CA ALA A 93 -10.07 29.27 17.94
C ALA A 93 -10.20 29.36 16.41
N PHE A 94 -9.74 30.47 15.81
CA PHE A 94 -9.77 30.74 14.38
C PHE A 94 -8.85 29.80 13.60
N THR A 95 -7.61 29.61 14.04
CA THR A 95 -6.70 28.61 13.46
C THR A 95 -7.27 27.20 13.59
N ARG A 96 -7.87 26.84 14.73
CA ARG A 96 -8.55 25.55 14.94
C ARG A 96 -9.76 25.36 14.04
N ASN A 97 -10.58 26.38 13.82
CA ASN A 97 -11.71 26.32 12.88
C ASN A 97 -11.27 26.29 11.42
N LYS A 98 -10.22 27.03 11.05
CA LYS A 98 -9.56 26.96 9.73
C LYS A 98 -9.00 25.55 9.49
N ARG A 99 -8.35 24.94 10.50
CA ARG A 99 -7.83 23.57 10.47
C ARG A 99 -8.96 22.54 10.38
N ARG A 100 -10.09 22.71 11.10
CA ARG A 100 -11.30 21.87 10.98
C ARG A 100 -11.95 21.97 9.60
N LYS A 101 -12.11 23.17 9.03
CA LYS A 101 -12.64 23.36 7.66
C LYS A 101 -11.68 22.82 6.57
N ALA A 102 -10.37 22.95 6.76
CA ALA A 102 -9.39 22.34 5.86
C ALA A 102 -9.42 20.79 5.94
N PHE A 103 -9.52 20.25 7.16
CA PHE A 103 -9.67 18.82 7.40
C PHE A 103 -10.98 18.28 6.81
N SER A 104 -12.13 18.95 7.00
CA SER A 104 -13.39 18.50 6.39
C SER A 104 -13.33 18.52 4.86
N ARG A 105 -12.79 19.58 4.25
CA ARG A 105 -12.57 19.67 2.78
C ARG A 105 -11.68 18.54 2.24
N LEU A 106 -10.74 18.03 3.04
CA LEU A 106 -9.89 16.92 2.64
C LEU A 106 -10.70 15.63 2.38
N PHE A 107 -11.77 15.41 3.15
CA PHE A 107 -12.67 14.25 3.02
C PHE A 107 -13.92 14.52 2.17
N THR A 108 -14.39 15.78 2.07
CA THR A 108 -15.59 16.15 1.30
C THR A 108 -15.30 16.71 -0.10
N GLY A 109 -14.05 16.68 -0.56
CA GLY A 109 -13.70 17.08 -1.93
C GLY A 109 -14.20 16.08 -3.00
N PRO A 110 -14.19 16.47 -4.30
CA PRO A 110 -14.69 15.62 -5.38
C PRO A 110 -13.97 14.26 -5.43
N PRO A 111 -14.66 13.16 -5.81
CA PRO A 111 -14.11 11.81 -5.73
C PRO A 111 -12.84 11.66 -6.56
N PRO A 112 -11.80 10.96 -6.05
CA PRO A 112 -10.53 10.81 -6.77
C PRO A 112 -10.69 9.96 -8.04
N ASN A 113 -9.90 10.29 -9.06
CA ASN A 113 -9.89 9.61 -10.36
C ASN A 113 -9.77 8.08 -10.19
N GLN A 114 -10.76 7.35 -10.70
CA GLN A 114 -10.90 5.89 -10.58
C GLN A 114 -9.60 5.12 -10.89
N PHE A 115 -8.99 5.42 -12.03
CA PHE A 115 -7.73 4.82 -12.47
C PHE A 115 -6.56 5.06 -11.51
N LEU A 116 -6.48 6.26 -10.90
CA LEU A 116 -5.46 6.58 -9.90
C LEU A 116 -5.65 5.76 -8.63
N VAL A 117 -6.91 5.53 -8.19
CA VAL A 117 -7.20 4.69 -7.02
C VAL A 117 -6.71 3.25 -7.25
N LEU A 118 -6.86 2.70 -8.45
CA LEU A 118 -6.32 1.36 -8.76
C LEU A 118 -4.78 1.35 -8.76
N ILE A 119 -4.13 2.32 -9.41
CA ILE A 119 -2.66 2.44 -9.40
C ILE A 119 -2.13 2.59 -7.97
N TYR A 120 -2.82 3.32 -7.10
CA TYR A 120 -2.44 3.48 -5.70
C TYR A 120 -2.47 2.15 -4.92
N ASN A 121 -3.42 1.25 -5.23
CA ASN A 121 -3.45 -0.10 -4.65
C ASN A 121 -2.39 -1.02 -5.24
N LEU A 122 -2.04 -0.86 -6.53
CA LEU A 122 -0.91 -1.56 -7.14
C LEU A 122 0.43 -1.12 -6.52
N LEU A 123 0.67 0.17 -6.34
CA LEU A 123 1.87 0.67 -5.65
C LEU A 123 1.99 0.15 -4.22
N LEU A 124 0.87 -0.04 -3.51
CA LEU A 124 0.87 -0.71 -2.21
C LEU A 124 1.27 -2.19 -2.31
N ALA A 125 0.82 -2.93 -3.32
CA ALA A 125 1.24 -4.31 -3.58
C ALA A 125 2.75 -4.39 -3.88
N ASP A 126 3.23 -3.54 -4.78
CA ASP A 126 4.64 -3.47 -5.17
C ASP A 126 5.54 -3.11 -3.96
N MET A 127 5.07 -2.25 -3.04
CA MET A 127 5.77 -1.97 -1.78
C MET A 127 5.87 -3.19 -0.84
N HIS A 128 4.88 -4.09 -0.80
CA HIS A 128 4.99 -5.35 -0.04
C HIS A 128 6.03 -6.28 -0.67
N GLN A 129 6.01 -6.41 -2.00
CA GLN A 129 6.94 -7.25 -2.76
C GLN A 129 8.40 -6.73 -2.62
N SER A 130 8.64 -5.43 -2.78
CA SER A 130 9.96 -4.82 -2.57
C SER A 130 10.45 -4.96 -1.13
N LEU A 131 9.56 -4.85 -0.13
CA LEU A 131 9.91 -5.04 1.28
C LEU A 131 10.35 -6.50 1.57
N ALA A 132 9.72 -7.48 0.92
CA ALA A 132 10.14 -8.88 1.03
C ALA A 132 11.57 -9.09 0.50
N PHE A 133 11.92 -8.46 -0.63
CA PHE A 133 13.29 -8.53 -1.17
C PHE A 133 14.30 -7.70 -0.36
N LEU A 134 13.87 -6.62 0.31
CA LEU A 134 14.73 -5.86 1.24
C LEU A 134 15.17 -6.67 2.47
N LEU A 135 14.36 -7.62 2.94
CA LEU A 135 14.75 -8.53 4.04
C LEU A 135 15.99 -9.38 3.71
N ASN A 136 16.38 -9.50 2.43
CA ASN A 136 17.63 -10.15 2.04
C ASN A 136 18.89 -9.45 2.57
N ALA A 137 18.82 -8.16 2.89
CA ALA A 137 19.91 -7.46 3.56
C ALA A 137 20.21 -8.05 4.96
N ALA A 138 19.21 -8.61 5.65
CA ALA A 138 19.41 -9.25 6.94
C ALA A 138 20.23 -10.55 6.83
N TRP A 139 20.04 -11.33 5.75
CA TRP A 139 20.84 -12.54 5.48
C TRP A 139 22.29 -12.20 5.11
N LEU A 140 22.50 -11.11 4.35
CA LEU A 140 23.85 -10.62 4.03
C LEU A 140 24.62 -10.14 5.26
N ASN A 141 23.93 -9.52 6.23
CA ASN A 141 24.54 -9.09 7.50
C ASN A 141 24.86 -10.26 8.47
N GLN A 142 24.19 -11.41 8.29
CA GLN A 142 24.40 -12.61 9.11
C GLN A 142 25.23 -13.70 8.40
N ASP A 143 25.60 -13.48 7.14
CA ASP A 143 26.26 -14.42 6.21
C ASP A 143 25.70 -15.87 6.24
N SER A 144 24.42 -15.96 6.57
CA SER A 144 23.66 -17.20 6.75
C SER A 144 22.18 -16.99 6.41
N ILE A 145 21.51 -18.04 5.94
CA ILE A 145 20.04 -18.07 5.76
C ILE A 145 19.49 -19.15 6.70
N THR A 146 18.61 -18.75 7.61
CA THR A 146 18.13 -19.57 8.73
C THR A 146 16.61 -19.69 8.68
N VAL A 147 16.10 -20.90 8.40
CA VAL A 147 14.67 -21.11 8.09
C VAL A 147 13.74 -20.86 9.29
N SER A 148 14.23 -21.10 10.51
CA SER A 148 13.45 -21.04 11.76
C SER A 148 13.36 -19.65 12.40
N THR A 149 13.37 -18.58 11.60
CA THR A 149 13.38 -17.18 12.10
C THR A 149 12.12 -16.40 11.73
N PRO A 150 11.73 -15.37 12.51
CA PRO A 150 10.64 -14.46 12.14
C PRO A 150 10.94 -13.68 10.85
N THR A 151 12.21 -13.47 10.48
CA THR A 151 12.59 -12.84 9.20
C THR A 151 12.28 -13.74 8.00
N CYS A 152 12.54 -15.05 8.09
CA CYS A 152 12.16 -16.01 7.04
C CYS A 152 10.64 -16.05 6.86
N PHE A 153 9.90 -16.15 7.96
CA PHE A 153 8.44 -16.14 7.94
C PHE A 153 7.86 -14.84 7.34
N ALA A 154 8.34 -13.68 7.80
CA ALA A 154 7.89 -12.37 7.31
C ALA A 154 8.22 -12.18 5.81
N GLN A 155 9.40 -12.61 5.37
CA GLN A 155 9.79 -12.56 3.96
C GLN A 155 8.87 -13.40 3.08
N GLY A 156 8.61 -14.67 3.45
CA GLY A 156 7.73 -15.54 2.67
C GLY A 156 6.29 -15.03 2.61
N LEU A 157 5.77 -14.51 3.73
CA LEU A 157 4.44 -13.91 3.81
C LEU A 157 4.32 -12.63 2.95
N LEU A 158 5.30 -11.72 3.04
CA LEU A 158 5.30 -10.48 2.27
C LEU A 158 5.47 -10.72 0.76
N LEU A 159 6.36 -11.64 0.37
CA LEU A 159 6.58 -11.99 -1.04
C LEU A 159 5.30 -12.57 -1.65
N SER A 160 4.75 -13.62 -1.05
CA SER A 160 3.54 -14.28 -1.53
C SER A 160 2.33 -13.34 -1.57
N THR A 161 2.19 -12.43 -0.59
CA THR A 161 1.13 -11.43 -0.56
C THR A 161 1.34 -10.34 -1.63
N GLY A 162 2.58 -9.91 -1.87
CA GLY A 162 2.94 -8.95 -2.92
C GLY A 162 2.67 -9.48 -4.32
N ASP A 163 3.22 -10.66 -4.65
CA ASP A 163 3.06 -11.31 -5.97
C ASP A 163 1.59 -11.55 -6.32
N LEU A 164 0.80 -12.04 -5.34
CA LEU A 164 -0.63 -12.30 -5.50
C LEU A 164 -1.43 -11.01 -5.67
N SER A 165 -1.19 -9.99 -4.83
CA SER A 165 -1.93 -8.72 -4.90
C SER A 165 -1.59 -7.91 -6.16
N SER A 166 -0.33 -7.86 -6.57
CA SER A 166 0.08 -7.16 -7.80
C SER A 166 -0.58 -7.79 -9.03
N SER A 167 -0.58 -9.13 -9.13
CA SER A 167 -1.28 -9.88 -10.19
C SER A 167 -2.79 -9.58 -10.26
N ILE A 168 -3.46 -9.52 -9.10
CA ILE A 168 -4.90 -9.22 -9.00
C ILE A 168 -5.20 -7.75 -9.34
N PHE A 169 -4.39 -6.80 -8.87
CA PHE A 169 -4.59 -5.37 -9.18
C PHE A 169 -4.27 -5.04 -10.63
N ILE A 170 -3.24 -5.64 -11.24
CA ILE A 170 -2.97 -5.53 -12.70
C ILE A 170 -4.16 -6.08 -13.51
N THR A 171 -4.70 -7.23 -13.13
CA THR A 171 -5.89 -7.82 -13.78
C THR A 171 -7.11 -6.91 -13.63
N THR A 172 -7.30 -6.31 -12.45
CA THR A 172 -8.39 -5.37 -12.18
C THR A 172 -8.24 -4.07 -12.99
N ILE A 173 -7.02 -3.56 -13.14
CA ILE A 173 -6.69 -2.41 -14.01
C ILE A 173 -7.00 -2.74 -15.47
N ALA A 174 -6.64 -3.93 -15.95
CA ALA A 174 -6.92 -4.36 -17.32
C ALA A 174 -8.45 -4.44 -17.59
N VAL A 175 -9.21 -5.07 -16.70
CA VAL A 175 -10.69 -5.17 -16.81
C VAL A 175 -11.35 -3.79 -16.75
N HIS A 176 -10.96 -2.94 -15.78
CA HIS A 176 -11.45 -1.56 -15.67
C HIS A 176 -11.18 -0.77 -16.96
N THR A 177 -9.97 -0.88 -17.51
CA THR A 177 -9.56 -0.16 -18.72
C THR A 177 -10.30 -0.67 -19.95
N TYR A 178 -10.48 -1.98 -20.10
CA TYR A 178 -11.30 -2.57 -21.18
C TYR A 178 -12.76 -2.09 -21.13
N LEU A 179 -13.38 -2.06 -19.95
CA LEU A 179 -14.77 -1.59 -19.79
C LEU A 179 -14.93 -0.09 -20.10
N SER A 180 -13.97 0.72 -19.65
CA SER A 180 -13.95 2.17 -19.87
C SER A 180 -13.67 2.54 -21.33
N VAL A 181 -12.65 1.93 -21.95
CA VAL A 181 -12.20 2.27 -23.32
C VAL A 181 -13.04 1.58 -24.39
N VAL A 182 -13.17 0.24 -24.34
CA VAL A 182 -13.81 -0.55 -25.41
C VAL A 182 -15.32 -0.56 -25.27
N ARG A 183 -15.83 -0.84 -24.06
CA ARG A 183 -17.29 -0.90 -23.82
C ARG A 183 -17.92 0.47 -23.52
N LYS A 184 -17.12 1.54 -23.43
CA LYS A 184 -17.53 2.93 -23.09
C LYS A 184 -18.39 3.05 -21.82
N ARG A 185 -18.37 2.04 -20.95
CA ARG A 185 -19.11 2.03 -19.69
C ARG A 185 -18.22 2.58 -18.59
N LYS A 186 -18.59 3.74 -18.05
CA LYS A 186 -18.00 4.29 -16.83
C LYS A 186 -18.45 3.43 -15.65
N PRO A 187 -17.57 2.69 -14.95
CA PRO A 187 -17.97 1.92 -13.78
C PRO A 187 -18.36 2.88 -12.64
N ALA A 188 -19.33 2.50 -11.82
CA ALA A 188 -19.74 3.32 -10.69
C ALA A 188 -18.66 3.30 -9.58
N GLN A 189 -18.46 4.44 -8.90
CA GLN A 189 -17.40 4.58 -7.89
C GLN A 189 -17.54 3.56 -6.75
N TYR A 190 -18.78 3.25 -6.33
CA TYR A 190 -19.04 2.26 -5.27
C TYR A 190 -18.55 0.86 -5.70
N LEU A 191 -18.85 0.43 -6.92
CA LEU A 191 -18.49 -0.89 -7.45
C LEU A 191 -16.97 -1.06 -7.48
N LEU A 192 -16.25 0.01 -7.85
CA LEU A 192 -14.79 0.04 -7.85
C LEU A 192 -14.21 -0.12 -6.43
N TYR A 193 -14.77 0.56 -5.42
CA TYR A 193 -14.36 0.35 -4.03
C TYR A 193 -14.74 -1.04 -3.50
N THR A 194 -15.91 -1.58 -3.87
CA THR A 194 -16.30 -2.96 -3.53
C THR A 194 -15.33 -3.98 -4.11
N VAL A 195 -14.95 -3.85 -5.39
CA VAL A 195 -13.96 -4.75 -6.02
C VAL A 195 -12.60 -4.63 -5.34
N ILE A 196 -12.11 -3.43 -5.02
CA ILE A 196 -10.84 -3.25 -4.30
C ILE A 196 -10.89 -3.91 -2.91
N LEU A 197 -11.99 -3.75 -2.18
CA LEU A 197 -12.19 -4.39 -0.87
C LEU A 197 -12.22 -5.92 -1.01
N CYS A 198 -12.99 -6.47 -1.97
CA CYS A 198 -13.03 -7.90 -2.24
C CYS A 198 -11.66 -8.46 -2.64
N ASN A 199 -10.89 -7.73 -3.46
CA ASN A 199 -9.53 -8.12 -3.85
C ASN A 199 -8.60 -8.21 -2.62
N TRP A 200 -8.57 -7.19 -1.76
CA TRP A 200 -7.75 -7.23 -0.54
C TRP A 200 -8.21 -8.34 0.42
N VAL A 201 -9.53 -8.50 0.62
CA VAL A 201 -10.07 -9.59 1.45
C VAL A 201 -9.69 -10.96 0.88
N PHE A 202 -9.72 -11.15 -0.44
CA PHE A 202 -9.32 -12.39 -1.10
C PHE A 202 -7.81 -12.66 -0.97
N VAL A 203 -6.97 -11.65 -1.19
CA VAL A 203 -5.51 -11.71 -0.98
C VAL A 203 -5.20 -12.13 0.47
N TYR A 204 -5.72 -11.40 1.46
CA TYR A 204 -5.46 -11.70 2.85
C TYR A 204 -6.12 -13.00 3.31
N ALA A 205 -7.26 -13.40 2.75
CA ALA A 205 -7.83 -14.72 3.00
C ALA A 205 -6.89 -15.84 2.53
N ILE A 206 -6.37 -15.78 1.29
CA ILE A 206 -5.45 -16.81 0.79
C ILE A 206 -4.11 -16.79 1.54
N SER A 207 -3.54 -15.62 1.85
CA SER A 207 -2.29 -15.54 2.62
C SER A 207 -2.43 -15.97 4.09
N LEU A 208 -3.58 -15.70 4.75
CA LEU A 208 -3.72 -15.86 6.21
C LEU A 208 -4.56 -17.08 6.63
N LEU A 209 -5.50 -17.57 5.82
CA LEU A 209 -6.28 -18.78 6.15
C LEU A 209 -5.39 -20.02 6.42
N PRO A 210 -4.32 -20.30 5.65
CA PRO A 210 -3.43 -21.42 5.97
C PRO A 210 -2.77 -21.26 7.33
N ILE A 211 -2.37 -20.05 7.72
CA ILE A 211 -1.76 -19.75 9.03
C ILE A 211 -2.78 -19.99 10.15
N ALA A 212 -3.98 -19.45 10.00
CA ALA A 212 -5.05 -19.54 11.00
C ALA A 212 -5.52 -20.99 11.19
N ALA A 213 -5.76 -21.72 10.09
CA ALA A 213 -6.21 -23.11 10.12
C ALA A 213 -5.16 -24.08 10.67
N THR A 214 -3.86 -23.83 10.41
CA THR A 214 -2.77 -24.73 10.85
C THR A 214 -2.08 -24.29 12.16
N ARG A 215 -2.60 -23.28 12.86
CA ARG A 215 -1.94 -22.65 14.04
C ARG A 215 -0.46 -22.32 13.77
N ASN A 216 -0.21 -21.64 12.65
CA ASN A 216 1.11 -21.31 12.12
C ASN A 216 2.03 -22.52 11.84
N GLY A 217 1.50 -23.75 11.78
CA GLY A 217 2.29 -24.96 11.53
C GLY A 217 3.36 -25.22 12.61
N ALA A 218 3.06 -24.90 13.87
CA ALA A 218 3.98 -25.00 15.01
C ALA A 218 4.67 -26.38 15.09
N ASP A 219 3.93 -27.46 14.89
CA ASP A 219 4.42 -28.85 14.96
C ASP A 219 5.30 -29.26 13.76
N ARG A 220 5.45 -28.40 12.74
CA ARG A 220 6.10 -28.74 11.45
C ARG A 220 6.98 -27.61 10.86
N GLY A 221 7.37 -26.64 11.67
CA GLY A 221 8.37 -25.63 11.31
C GLY A 221 7.88 -24.42 10.53
N GLY A 222 6.56 -24.15 10.48
CA GLY A 222 6.02 -22.94 9.84
C GLY A 222 5.56 -23.12 8.38
N PHE A 223 4.46 -22.46 8.01
CA PHE A 223 3.85 -22.59 6.68
C PHE A 223 4.71 -21.98 5.56
N PHE A 224 5.06 -20.69 5.67
CA PHE A 224 5.88 -19.99 4.66
C PHE A 224 7.33 -20.46 4.60
N VAL A 225 7.82 -21.10 5.66
CA VAL A 225 9.17 -21.65 5.75
C VAL A 225 9.39 -22.74 4.70
N ARG A 226 8.35 -23.56 4.43
CA ARG A 226 8.36 -24.57 3.36
C ARG A 226 8.21 -23.99 1.95
N ALA A 227 7.64 -22.79 1.82
CA ALA A 227 7.41 -22.14 0.52
C ALA A 227 8.66 -21.50 -0.08
N GLY A 228 9.73 -21.32 0.72
CA GLY A 228 11.11 -21.09 0.26
C GLY A 228 11.29 -19.99 -0.80
N ALA A 229 11.57 -18.76 -0.38
CA ALA A 229 11.71 -17.56 -1.23
C ALA A 229 12.85 -17.58 -2.28
N TRP A 230 13.43 -18.75 -2.59
CA TRP A 230 14.64 -18.95 -3.41
C TRP A 230 14.58 -20.12 -4.40
N VAL A 231 13.43 -20.82 -4.53
CA VAL A 231 13.28 -21.97 -5.45
C VAL A 231 13.60 -21.61 -6.92
N GLY A 232 13.42 -20.35 -7.33
CA GLY A 232 13.71 -19.87 -8.68
C GLY A 232 15.15 -19.39 -8.94
N SER A 233 16.07 -19.46 -7.99
CA SER A 233 17.44 -18.91 -8.13
C SER A 233 18.58 -19.85 -7.77
N ILE A 234 18.27 -21.09 -7.37
CA ILE A 234 19.25 -22.16 -7.29
C ILE A 234 19.41 -22.74 -8.70
N PRO A 235 20.60 -22.69 -9.33
CA PRO A 235 20.88 -23.51 -10.50
C PRO A 235 20.98 -24.96 -10.03
N VAL A 236 19.84 -25.66 -10.00
CA VAL A 236 19.79 -27.11 -9.76
C VAL A 236 20.66 -27.76 -10.84
N PRO A 237 21.68 -28.56 -10.47
CA PRO A 237 22.40 -29.36 -11.46
C PRO A 237 21.40 -30.27 -12.14
N ILE A 238 21.14 -30.03 -13.43
CA ILE A 238 20.29 -30.91 -14.23
C ILE A 238 21.13 -32.14 -14.55
N GLU A 239 21.15 -33.11 -13.64
CA GLU A 239 21.63 -34.45 -14.01
C GLU A 239 20.74 -34.96 -15.16
N PRO A 240 21.34 -35.36 -16.30
CA PRO A 240 20.57 -35.93 -17.40
C PRO A 240 19.95 -37.24 -16.93
N PHE A 241 18.64 -37.38 -17.12
CA PHE A 241 17.93 -38.60 -16.75
C PHE A 241 18.21 -39.69 -17.80
N ARG A 242 19.30 -40.43 -17.59
CA ARG A 242 19.92 -41.47 -18.45
C ARG A 242 20.86 -40.93 -19.53
#